data_AF-A0A355V8I3-F1
#
_entry.id   AF-A0A355V8I3-F1
#
_cell.length_a   1.000
_cell.length_b   1.000
_cell.length_c   1.000
_cell.angle_alpha   90.00
_cell.angle_beta   90.00
_cell.angle_gamma   90.00
#
_symmetry.space_group_name_H-M   'P 1'
#
loop_
_entity.id
_entity.type
_entity.pdbx_description
1 polymer ?
#
loop_
_entity_poly.entity_id
_entity_poly.type
_entity_poly.pdbx_seq_one_letter_code
_entity_poly.pdbx_strand_id
1 'polypeptide(L)' 'MCHNTGMAGAPRRGDADHWTARVEEAGFATIVTNAVNGVNAMPPRGMCTTCSDEDIATLVEYLSGESAE' A
#
# COMPACT_ATOMS: atom_id res chain seq x y z
N MET A 1 -0.09 -11.32 1.37
CA MET A 1 0.31 -12.19 0.23
C MET A 1 1.15 -11.42 -0.78
N CYS A 2 0.59 -10.53 -1.61
CA CYS A 2 1.35 -9.88 -2.71
C CYS A 2 2.49 -8.96 -2.23
N HIS A 3 2.23 -8.12 -1.22
CA HIS A 3 3.24 -7.22 -0.63
C HIS A 3 4.25 -7.94 0.28
N ASN A 4 4.11 -9.25 0.53
CA ASN A 4 5.14 -9.99 1.26
C ASN A 4 6.24 -10.49 0.32
N THR A 5 5.87 -10.87 -0.90
CA THR A 5 6.79 -11.47 -1.87
C THR A 5 7.16 -10.50 -3.02
N GLY A 6 6.47 -9.37 -3.13
CA GLY A 6 6.59 -8.45 -4.27
C GLY A 6 5.92 -9.00 -5.55
N MET A 7 4.87 -9.81 -5.38
CA MET A 7 4.17 -10.44 -6.51
C MET A 7 3.66 -9.38 -7.48
N ALA A 8 3.83 -9.63 -8.80
CA ALA A 8 3.41 -8.72 -9.86
C ALA A 8 3.99 -7.29 -9.75
N GLY A 9 5.15 -7.13 -9.12
CA GLY A 9 5.77 -5.81 -8.89
C GLY A 9 5.17 -5.03 -7.73
N ALA A 10 4.39 -5.67 -6.85
CA ALA A 10 3.88 -5.04 -5.65
C ALA A 10 5.03 -4.55 -4.74
N PRO A 11 4.93 -3.35 -4.13
CA PRO A 11 5.93 -2.88 -3.19
C PRO A 11 5.97 -3.81 -1.97
N ARG A 12 7.16 -4.28 -1.60
CA ARG A 12 7.34 -5.22 -0.49
C ARG A 12 7.19 -4.49 0.85
N ARG A 13 6.52 -5.11 1.81
CA ARG A 13 6.46 -4.61 3.19
C ARG A 13 7.87 -4.41 3.74
N GLY A 14 8.12 -3.27 4.36
CA GLY A 14 9.41 -2.96 4.99
C GLY A 14 10.54 -2.64 4.02
N ASP A 15 10.26 -2.55 2.71
CA ASP A 15 11.20 -2.05 1.70
C ASP A 15 11.21 -0.51 1.76
N ALA A 16 11.83 0.04 2.82
CA ALA A 16 11.72 1.46 3.19
C ALA A 16 12.10 2.38 2.02
N ASP A 17 13.22 2.13 1.34
CA ASP A 17 13.66 2.94 0.19
C ASP A 17 12.60 2.99 -0.92
N HIS A 18 11.97 1.85 -1.20
CA HIS A 18 10.95 1.74 -2.25
C HIS A 18 9.61 2.39 -1.86
N TRP A 19 9.30 2.43 -0.57
CA TRP A 19 8.13 3.14 -0.04
C TRP A 19 8.35 4.64 0.06
N THR A 20 9.52 5.08 0.54
CA THR A 20 9.89 6.50 0.58
C THR A 20 9.82 7.10 -0.82
N ALA A 21 10.44 6.47 -1.82
CA ALA A 21 10.37 6.94 -3.20
C ALA A 21 8.91 7.06 -3.70
N ARG A 22 8.05 6.08 -3.40
CA ARG A 22 6.63 6.14 -3.78
C ARG A 22 5.88 7.29 -3.12
N VAL A 23 6.12 7.50 -1.82
CA VAL A 23 5.47 8.57 -1.07
C VAL A 23 5.96 9.93 -1.57
N GLU A 24 7.24 10.07 -1.90
CA GLU A 24 7.79 11.29 -2.50
C GLU A 24 7.24 11.56 -3.92
N GLU A 25 7.09 10.53 -4.74
CA GLU A 25 6.62 10.67 -6.13
C GLU A 25 5.11 10.92 -6.23
N ALA A 26 4.30 10.19 -5.46
CA ALA A 26 2.84 10.21 -5.58
C ALA A 26 2.11 10.93 -4.44
N GLY A 27 2.74 11.02 -3.27
CA GLY A 27 2.10 11.44 -2.02
C GLY A 27 1.29 10.32 -1.36
N PHE A 28 1.30 10.29 -0.02
CA PHE A 28 0.64 9.26 0.77
C PHE A 28 -0.87 9.14 0.47
N ALA A 29 -1.59 10.26 0.40
CA ALA A 29 -3.03 10.27 0.11
C ALA A 29 -3.37 9.64 -1.26
N THR A 30 -2.52 9.86 -2.27
CA THR A 30 -2.68 9.25 -3.60
C THR A 30 -2.47 7.74 -3.54
N ILE A 31 -1.48 7.28 -2.76
CA ILE A 31 -1.23 5.85 -2.56
C ILE A 31 -2.44 5.18 -1.89
N VAL A 32 -3.02 5.80 -0.86
CA VAL A 32 -4.24 5.29 -0.21
C VAL A 32 -5.41 5.27 -1.18
N THR A 33 -5.57 6.32 -2.00
CA THR A 33 -6.63 6.38 -3.02
C THR A 33 -6.49 5.26 -4.06
N ASN A 34 -5.25 4.98 -4.50
CA ASN A 34 -4.96 3.85 -5.38
C ASN A 34 -5.20 2.50 -4.68
N ALA A 35 -4.94 2.41 -3.38
CA ALA A 35 -5.22 1.22 -2.57
C ALA A 35 -6.73 0.92 -2.48
N VAL A 36 -7.55 1.96 -2.30
CA VAL A 36 -9.01 1.84 -2.26
C VAL A 36 -9.58 1.48 -3.64
N ASN A 37 -9.16 2.19 -4.69
CA ASN A 37 -9.72 2.03 -6.04
C ASN A 37 -9.12 0.87 -6.83
N GLY A 38 -7.94 0.40 -6.45
CA GLY A 38 -7.12 -0.53 -7.24
C GLY A 38 -6.27 0.22 -8.26
N VAL A 39 -5.10 -0.35 -8.59
CA VAL A 39 -4.18 0.19 -9.60
C VAL A 39 -3.40 -0.93 -10.26
N ASN A 40 -3.34 -0.94 -11.59
CA ASN A 40 -2.66 -1.97 -12.38
C ASN A 40 -3.13 -3.40 -11.99
N ALA A 41 -2.21 -4.25 -11.49
CA ALA A 41 -2.48 -5.60 -11.04
C ALA A 41 -3.01 -5.68 -9.59
N MET A 42 -3.10 -4.54 -8.90
CA MET A 42 -3.60 -4.48 -7.52
C MET A 42 -5.12 -4.26 -7.53
N PRO A 43 -5.90 -5.22 -7.00
CA PRO A 43 -7.36 -5.10 -6.95
C PRO A 43 -7.80 -4.02 -5.94
N PRO A 44 -9.02 -3.48 -6.11
CA PRO A 44 -9.59 -2.51 -5.17
C PRO A 44 -9.60 -3.07 -3.74
N ARG A 45 -9.23 -2.22 -2.78
CA ARG A 45 -9.10 -2.54 -1.34
C ARG A 45 -8.19 -3.73 -1.04
N GLY A 46 -7.27 -4.10 -1.94
CA GLY A 46 -6.35 -5.22 -1.72
C GLY A 46 -7.04 -6.56 -1.46
N MET A 47 -8.23 -6.79 -2.06
CA MET A 47 -9.12 -7.94 -1.81
C MET A 47 -9.82 -7.94 -0.44
N CYS A 48 -9.72 -6.89 0.36
CA CYS A 48 -10.48 -6.76 1.60
C CYS A 48 -11.82 -6.07 1.32
N THR A 49 -12.88 -6.86 1.15
CA THR A 49 -14.23 -6.32 0.87
C THR A 49 -14.92 -5.73 2.09
N THR A 50 -14.40 -5.99 3.29
CA THR A 50 -14.96 -5.51 4.57
C THR A 50 -14.15 -4.37 5.19
N CYS A 51 -13.02 -3.98 4.60
CA CYS A 51 -12.18 -2.92 5.11
C CYS A 51 -12.76 -1.55 4.73
N SER A 52 -12.82 -0.66 5.70
CA SER A 52 -13.11 0.75 5.48
C SER A 52 -11.91 1.44 4.84
N ASP A 53 -12.13 2.62 4.27
CA ASP A 53 -11.04 3.38 3.65
C ASP A 53 -9.97 3.80 4.70
N GLU A 54 -10.35 3.98 5.97
CA GLU A 54 -9.41 4.18 7.09
C GLU A 54 -8.57 2.92 7.41
N ASP A 55 -9.16 1.73 7.31
CA ASP A 55 -8.42 0.47 7.49
C ASP A 55 -7.38 0.31 6.37
N ILE A 56 -7.73 0.70 5.15
CA ILE A 56 -6.80 0.70 4.02
C ILE A 56 -5.66 1.69 4.25
N ALA A 57 -5.94 2.90 4.74
CA ALA A 57 -4.89 3.87 5.08
C ALA A 57 -3.91 3.30 6.11
N THR A 58 -4.44 2.74 7.21
CA THR A 58 -3.63 2.11 8.27
C THR A 58 -2.79 0.95 7.72
N LEU A 59 -3.34 0.15 6.81
CA LEU A 59 -2.61 -0.93 6.15
C LEU A 59 -1.49 -0.40 5.26
N VAL A 60 -1.67 0.74 4.58
CA VAL A 60 -0.60 1.36 3.78
C VAL A 60 0.54 1.82 4.69
N GLU A 61 0.26 2.45 5.84
CA GLU A 61 1.29 2.84 6.82
C GLU A 61 2.07 1.62 7.34
N TYR A 62 1.36 0.55 7.67
CA TYR A 62 1.97 -0.70 8.11
C TYR A 62 2.85 -1.33 7.02
N LEU A 63 2.48 -1.19 5.75
CA LEU A 63 3.27 -1.69 4.64
C LEU A 63 4.50 -0.81 4.34
N SER A 64 4.35 0.51 4.44
CA SER A 64 5.42 1.49 4.22
C SER A 64 6.43 1.54 5.35
N GLY A 65 6.05 1.07 6.54
CA GLY A 65 6.90 1.12 7.73
C GLY A 65 6.85 2.48 8.43
N GLU A 66 5.91 3.36 8.06
CA GLU A 66 5.71 4.63 8.77
C GLU A 66 5.13 4.45 10.18
N SER A 67 4.62 3.26 10.52
CA SER A 67 4.06 2.93 11.84
C SER A 67 4.70 1.71 12.52
N ALA A 68 5.96 1.40 12.23
CA ALA A 68 6.71 0.40 12.98
C ALA A 68 7.53 1.03 14.12
N GLU A 69 6.88 1.18 15.27
CA GLU A 69 7.52 0.99 16.58
C GLU A 69 7.64 -0.51 16.91
#